data_AF-A0A0G2ANN0-F1
#
_entry.id   AF-A0A0G2ANN0-F1
#
_cell.length_a   1.000
_cell.length_b   1.000
_cell.length_c   1.000
_cell.angle_alpha   90.00
_cell.angle_beta   90.00
_cell.angle_gamma   90.00
#
_symmetry.space_group_name_H-M   'P 1'
#
loop_
_entity.id
_entity.type
_entity.pdbx_description
1 polymer ?
#
loop_
_entity_poly.entity_id
_entity_poly.type
_entity_poly.pdbx_seq_one_letter_code
_entity_poly.pdbx_strand_id
1 'polypeptide(L)'
;MPSRNGRNINLINIVIFITIIPILAFTCLGLFLVNRTEPVVEATEKQGYADVVITGRTWFLVGFRGCGGDDAVKFDAQATNALGRRVDLILCTGFFKGVTVRTE
;
A
#
# COMPACT_ATOMS: atom_id res chain seq x y z
N MET A 1 20.63 -29.04 -39.56
CA MET A 1 20.71 -29.14 -38.08
C MET A 1 20.23 -27.83 -37.48
N PRO A 2 19.07 -27.76 -36.81
CA PRO A 2 18.56 -26.51 -36.27
C PRO A 2 19.41 -26.07 -35.06
N SER A 3 19.94 -24.85 -35.13
CA SER A 3 20.79 -24.23 -34.11
C SER A 3 20.18 -24.36 -32.71
N ARG A 4 20.84 -25.14 -31.84
CA ARG A 4 20.49 -25.30 -30.42
C ARG A 4 20.51 -23.97 -29.65
N ASN A 5 21.22 -22.97 -30.17
CA ASN A 5 21.43 -21.69 -29.50
C ASN A 5 20.16 -20.81 -29.49
N GLY A 6 19.34 -20.85 -30.55
CA GLY A 6 18.10 -20.06 -30.63
C GLY A 6 16.99 -20.53 -29.66
N ARG A 7 16.98 -21.81 -29.28
CA ARG A 7 15.99 -22.35 -28.33
C ARG A 7 16.25 -21.92 -26.89
N ASN A 8 17.51 -21.83 -26.47
CA ASN A 8 17.86 -21.42 -25.10
C ASN A 8 17.59 -19.93 -24.86
N ILE A 9 17.83 -19.08 -25.86
CA ILE A 9 17.55 -17.64 -25.76
C ILE A 9 16.03 -17.39 -25.62
N ASN A 10 15.20 -18.15 -26.35
CA ASN A 10 13.74 -18.05 -26.24
C ASN A 10 13.22 -18.56 -24.88
N LEU A 11 13.78 -19.65 -24.34
CA LEU A 11 13.40 -20.18 -23.03
C LEU A 11 13.78 -19.23 -21.89
N ILE A 12 14.99 -18.65 -21.94
CA ILE A 12 15.44 -17.66 -20.95
C ILE A 12 14.56 -16.41 -21.01
N ASN A 13 14.25 -15.91 -22.21
CA ASN A 13 13.33 -14.77 -22.36
C ASN A 13 11.95 -15.11 -21.79
N ILE A 14 11.38 -16.27 -22.10
CA ILE A 14 10.08 -16.69 -21.55
C ILE A 14 10.12 -16.75 -20.01
N VAL A 15 11.17 -17.32 -19.42
CA VAL A 15 11.33 -17.38 -17.96
C VAL A 15 11.44 -15.97 -17.36
N ILE A 16 12.20 -15.07 -17.99
CA ILE A 16 12.31 -13.66 -17.57
C ILE A 16 10.93 -12.97 -17.62
N PHE A 17 10.19 -13.13 -18.72
CA PHE A 17 8.85 -12.57 -18.87
C PHE A 17 7.88 -13.11 -17.81
N ILE A 18 7.94 -14.41 -17.49
CA ILE A 18 7.06 -15.05 -16.51
C ILE A 18 7.40 -14.67 -15.07
N THR A 19 8.67 -14.36 -14.76
CA THR A 19 9.11 -14.13 -13.38
C THR A 19 9.27 -12.65 -13.08
N ILE A 20 10.01 -11.90 -13.90
CA ILE A 20 10.36 -10.51 -13.62
C ILE A 20 9.18 -9.58 -13.80
N ILE A 21 8.37 -9.77 -14.85
CA ILE A 21 7.23 -8.87 -15.13
C ILE A 21 6.18 -8.89 -14.01
N PRO A 22 5.69 -10.04 -13.52
CA PRO A 22 4.73 -10.02 -12.41
C PRO A 22 5.32 -9.44 -11.13
N ILE A 23 6.61 -9.67 -10.85
CA ILE A 23 7.29 -9.04 -9.70
C ILE A 23 7.31 -7.51 -9.87
N LEU A 24 7.66 -7.02 -11.06
CA LEU A 24 7.69 -5.59 -11.35
C LEU A 24 6.28 -4.97 -11.30
N ALA A 25 5.27 -5.67 -11.82
CA ALA A 25 3.88 -5.24 -11.76
C ALA A 25 3.39 -5.15 -10.30
N PHE A 26 3.75 -6.14 -9.48
CA PHE A 26 3.39 -6.18 -8.05
C PHE A 26 4.03 -5.03 -7.27
N THR A 27 5.32 -4.72 -7.50
CA THR A 27 6.00 -3.61 -6.83
C THR A 27 5.48 -2.25 -7.30
N CYS A 28 5.25 -2.08 -8.61
CA CYS A 28 4.67 -0.85 -9.15
C CYS A 28 3.25 -0.59 -8.61
N LEU A 29 2.42 -1.62 -8.51
CA LEU A 29 1.06 -1.50 -7.98
C LEU A 29 1.07 -1.13 -6.49
N GLY A 30 1.94 -1.77 -5.70
CA GLY A 30 2.13 -1.43 -4.28
C GLY A 30 2.56 0.02 -4.07
N LEU A 31 3.53 0.49 -4.85
CA LEU A 31 3.99 1.89 -4.81
C LEU A 31 2.89 2.88 -5.18
N PHE A 32 2.10 2.56 -6.21
CA PHE A 32 0.99 3.42 -6.64
C PHE A 32 -0.06 3.61 -5.55
N LEU A 33 -0.37 2.54 -4.81
CA LEU A 33 -1.34 2.58 -3.72
C LEU A 33 -0.81 3.33 -2.49
N VAL A 34 0.47 3.16 -2.16
CA VAL A 34 1.15 3.86 -1.07
C VAL A 34 1.23 5.37 -1.29
N ASN A 35 1.23 5.84 -2.53
CA ASN A 35 1.38 7.26 -2.82
C ASN A 35 0.08 8.08 -2.67
N ARG A 36 -1.06 7.43 -2.45
CA ARG A 36 -2.37 8.10 -2.28
C ARG A 36 -2.60 8.54 -0.83
N THR A 37 -1.85 9.55 -0.36
CA THR A 37 -2.00 10.07 1.01
C THR A 37 -3.09 11.13 1.16
N GLU A 38 -3.36 11.92 0.13
CA GLU A 38 -4.38 12.99 0.17
C GLU A 38 -5.77 12.53 0.65
N PRO A 39 -6.40 11.48 0.07
CA PRO A 39 -7.73 11.04 0.52
C PRO A 39 -7.72 10.47 1.95
N VAL A 40 -6.56 10.01 2.42
CA VAL A 40 -6.36 9.47 3.77
C VAL A 40 -6.31 10.59 4.80
N VAL A 41 -5.56 11.65 4.50
CA VAL A 41 -5.51 12.85 5.33
C VAL A 41 -6.88 13.51 5.39
N GLU A 42 -7.53 13.73 4.24
CA GLU A 42 -8.85 14.36 4.17
C GLU A 42 -9.90 13.56 4.96
N ALA A 43 -9.90 12.23 4.84
CA ALA A 43 -10.83 11.39 5.61
C ALA A 43 -10.56 11.45 7.12
N THR A 44 -9.30 11.59 7.52
CA THR A 44 -8.91 11.71 8.93
C THR A 44 -9.31 13.08 9.49
N GLU A 45 -9.12 14.16 8.72
CA GLU A 45 -9.58 15.50 9.07
C GLU A 45 -11.10 15.59 9.19
N LYS A 46 -11.85 14.92 8.30
CA LYS A 46 -13.32 14.80 8.39
C LYS A 46 -13.80 14.11 9.66
N GLN A 47 -12.94 13.35 10.34
CA GLN A 47 -13.25 12.74 11.64
C GLN A 47 -12.89 13.62 12.83
N GLY A 48 -12.44 14.86 12.60
CA GLY A 48 -12.16 15.85 13.65
C GLY A 48 -10.73 15.83 14.17
N TYR A 49 -9.81 15.15 13.47
CA TYR A 49 -8.38 15.23 13.75
C TYR A 49 -7.75 16.42 13.02
N ALA A 50 -6.75 17.03 13.64
CA ALA A 50 -5.95 18.11 13.05
C ALA A 50 -4.47 17.71 12.97
N ASP A 51 -3.68 18.46 12.20
CA ASP A 51 -2.22 18.29 12.09
C ASP A 51 -1.79 16.86 11.74
N VAL A 52 -2.51 16.22 10.81
CA VAL A 52 -2.27 14.82 10.44
C VAL A 52 -0.94 14.69 9.71
N VAL A 53 -0.05 13.86 10.25
CA VAL A 53 1.27 13.56 9.69
C VAL A 53 1.39 12.06 9.46
N ILE A 54 1.51 11.63 8.21
CA ILE A 54 1.77 10.24 7.86
C ILE A 54 3.21 9.88 8.25
N THR A 55 3.38 8.95 9.18
CA THR A 55 4.68 8.48 9.68
C THR A 55 5.13 7.17 9.03
N GLY A 56 4.19 6.35 8.54
CA GLY A 56 4.47 5.04 7.96
C GLY A 56 3.48 4.65 6.87
N ARG A 57 3.92 3.79 5.94
CA ARG A 57 3.08 3.27 4.85
C ARG A 57 3.44 1.82 4.56
N THR A 58 2.43 0.95 4.58
CA THR A 58 2.58 -0.49 4.36
C THR A 58 1.46 -1.01 3.46
N TRP A 59 1.80 -1.70 2.38
CA TRP A 59 0.84 -2.27 1.44
C TRP A 59 0.87 -3.81 1.42
N PHE A 60 1.89 -4.41 2.03
CA PHE A 60 2.03 -5.85 2.12
C PHE A 60 1.35 -6.39 3.39
N LEU A 61 0.60 -7.49 3.28
CA LEU A 61 -0.04 -8.19 4.41
C LEU A 61 -0.72 -7.26 5.43
N VAL A 62 -1.46 -6.25 4.94
CA VAL A 62 -2.03 -5.21 5.81
C VAL A 62 -3.05 -5.75 6.80
N GLY A 63 -3.78 -6.82 6.44
CA GLY A 63 -4.71 -7.53 7.31
C GLY A 63 -4.07 -8.06 8.61
N PHE A 64 -2.80 -8.47 8.55
CA PHE A 64 -2.06 -8.93 9.74
C PHE A 64 -1.42 -7.78 10.53
N ARG A 65 -1.53 -6.54 10.05
CA ARG A 65 -0.89 -5.36 10.64
C ARG A 65 -1.87 -4.39 11.27
N GLY A 66 -3.07 -4.88 11.61
CA GLY A 66 -4.11 -4.10 12.25
C GLY A 66 -5.13 -3.50 11.28
N CYS A 67 -5.12 -3.88 10.00
CA CYS A 67 -6.19 -3.58 9.05
C CYS A 67 -7.09 -4.81 8.80
N GLY A 68 -8.20 -4.64 8.09
CA GLY A 68 -9.04 -5.75 7.63
C GLY A 68 -8.41 -6.51 6.46
N GLY A 69 -8.90 -7.72 6.21
CA GLY A 69 -8.42 -8.57 5.10
C GLY A 69 -8.65 -7.99 3.70
N ASP A 70 -9.65 -7.10 3.56
CA ASP A 70 -9.99 -6.44 2.29
C ASP A 70 -9.28 -5.08 2.10
N ASP A 71 -8.47 -4.66 3.06
CA ASP A 71 -7.71 -3.42 2.95
C ASP A 71 -6.48 -3.64 2.07
N ALA A 72 -6.11 -2.62 1.30
CA ALA A 72 -5.00 -2.67 0.36
C ALA A 72 -3.75 -1.98 0.91
N VAL A 73 -3.93 -0.92 1.72
CA VAL A 73 -2.83 -0.15 2.31
C VAL A 73 -3.17 0.22 3.75
N LYS A 74 -2.15 0.13 4.59
CA LYS A 74 -2.09 0.69 5.94
C LYS A 74 -1.19 1.93 5.92
N PHE A 75 -1.67 3.01 6.52
CA PHE A 75 -0.86 4.17 6.85
C PHE A 75 -0.80 4.30 8.37
N ASP A 76 0.39 4.58 8.89
CA ASP A 76 0.58 5.01 10.26
C ASP A 76 0.66 6.53 10.24
N ALA A 77 -0.05 7.19 11.16
CA ALA A 77 -0.10 8.64 11.21
C ALA A 77 -0.11 9.15 12.65
N GLN A 78 0.31 10.40 12.83
CA GLN A 78 0.14 11.15 14.06
C GLN A 78 -0.78 12.33 13.81
N ALA A 79 -1.74 12.53 14.70
CA ALA A 79 -2.66 13.66 14.60
C ALA A 79 -2.99 14.24 15.98
N THR A 80 -3.55 15.43 15.97
CA THR A 80 -4.09 16.12 17.16
C THR A 80 -5.58 15.78 17.27
N ASN A 81 -6.00 15.21 18.40
CA ASN A 81 -7.41 14.90 18.64
C ASN A 81 -8.19 16.13 19.13
N ALA A 82 -9.51 15.98 19.30
CA ALA A 82 -10.39 17.06 19.79
C ALA A 82 -10.03 17.57 21.21
N LEU A 83 -9.23 16.82 21.98
CA LEU A 83 -8.73 17.23 23.29
C LEU A 83 -7.39 17.98 23.22
N GLY A 84 -6.89 18.27 22.01
CA GLY A 84 -5.61 18.93 21.78
C GLY A 84 -4.39 18.05 22.06
N ARG A 85 -4.56 16.72 22.14
CA ARG A 85 -3.46 15.77 22.40
C ARG A 85 -2.99 15.13 21.11
N ARG A 86 -1.67 14.89 20.99
CA ARG A 86 -1.11 14.08 19.91
C ARG A 86 -1.42 12.60 20.16
N VAL A 87 -1.92 11.92 19.14
CA VAL A 87 -2.28 10.50 19.16
C VAL A 87 -1.74 9.82 17.90
N ASP A 88 -1.36 8.56 18.04
CA ASP A 88 -1.01 7.68 16.93
C ASP A 88 -2.29 7.06 16.34
N LEU A 89 -2.35 7.01 15.01
CA LEU A 89 -3.48 6.53 14.24
C LEU A 89 -3.03 5.47 13.24
N ILE A 90 -3.85 4.43 13.12
CA ILE A 90 -3.77 3.45 12.03
C ILE A 90 -4.89 3.76 11.04
N LEU A 91 -4.51 4.04 9.80
CA LEU A 91 -5.42 4.40 8.72
C LEU A 91 -5.39 3.28 7.67
N CYS A 92 -6.50 2.57 7.53
CA CYS A 92 -6.64 1.46 6.61
C CYS A 92 -7.48 1.90 5.41
N THR A 93 -7.00 1.63 4.19
CA THR A 93 -7.73 1.95 2.95
C THR A 93 -7.74 0.76 2.01
N GLY A 94 -8.87 0.55 1.34
CA GLY A 94 -9.04 -0.48 0.32
C GLY A 94 -9.19 0.12 -1.07
N PHE A 95 -9.06 -0.71 -2.11
CA PHE A 95 -9.18 -0.25 -3.50
C PHE A 95 -10.58 0.30 -3.83
N PHE A 96 -11.60 -0.25 -3.16
CA PHE A 96 -13.02 0.15 -3.29
C PHE A 96 -13.64 0.47 -1.92
N LYS A 97 -12.81 0.66 -0.89
CA LYS A 97 -13.25 0.86 0.49
C LYS A 97 -12.82 2.24 0.96
N GLY A 98 -13.67 2.89 1.76
CA GLY A 98 -13.32 4.15 2.41
C GLY A 98 -12.15 3.98 3.39
N VAL A 99 -11.66 5.10 3.90
CA VAL A 99 -10.59 5.11 4.91
C VAL A 99 -11.18 4.81 6.28
N THR A 100 -10.65 3.78 6.93
CA THR A 100 -10.98 3.45 8.32
C THR A 100 -9.87 3.97 9.21
N VAL A 101 -10.22 4.83 10.16
CA VAL A 101 -9.30 5.35 11.18
C VAL A 101 -9.44 4.51 12.44
N ARG A 102 -8.33 4.07 12.99
CA ARG A 102 -8.26 3.36 14.27
C ARG A 102 -7.27 4.09 15.18
N THR A 103 -7.69 4.31 16.41
CA THR A 103 -6.85 4.87 17.47
C THR A 103 -6.34 3.72 18.33
N GLU A 104 -5.05 3.73 18.63
CA GLU A 104 -4.47 2.95 19.73
C GLU A 104 -4.55 3.72 21.06
#